data_AF-A0A7J9YV51-F1
#
_entry.id   AF-A0A7J9YV51-F1
#
_cell.length_a   1.000
_cell.length_b   1.000
_cell.length_c   1.000
_cell.angle_alpha   90.00
_cell.angle_beta   90.00
_cell.angle_gamma   90.00
#
_symmetry.space_group_name_H-M   'P 1'
#
loop_
_entity.id
_entity.type
_entity.pdbx_description
1 polymer ?
#
loop_
_entity_poly.entity_id
_entity_poly.type
_entity_poly.pdbx_seq_one_letter_code
_entity_poly.pdbx_strand_id
1 'polypeptide(L)'
;MTVSSRHGAASELATLIKEAGSVVALTGAGISVPSGIPDFRTPAKGLWEKVDPMEVAHIDAFHRDARRFWRFYRPRFAELDEKHPNGAHDALAALEAGGMLEAVVTQNIDRLHTKAGSERVIEVHGSIATSSCTTCRASYPLERVGELFDIDGVATCACCLGKVKPDVVLFGELLPEAAMAEAQALCAGADLLLCVVNLDPHHAQETTIRLDLGASVEQLEWTVNAYNLSFAVLLITGAALGDRLGRRRMYAAGLVLFALASAACALAPSVGALIAARTIQGAGAALVLPLALALLSGAFPPDKRGAAIGMFSAITGIAVALGPLVGGAVVEGIDWEWIFWINVPIGLLAAPLVLRRLSESRGADSGLDLPGLGLVSAGAFGIVWALVRANAAGWASLEVLGALAGGLALVASFVAWERRAREPMLPIRFFRSRAFAAGNGAIFFTIAPLFACVFLFAQFLQTTLGYGALETGLRLMPWTITFILVAPAAGALADRIGERPLMTAGLAIQAAGLLWLALIADAGVAYSQLLGPFVVAGIGVSMAIPSAQNAVVRGISL
;
A
#
# COMPACT_ATOMS: atom_id res chain seq x y z
N MET A 1 1.97 21.82 -6.35
CA MET A 1 3.36 22.31 -6.54
C MET A 1 3.35 23.73 -7.11
N THR A 2 3.90 24.70 -6.38
CA THR A 2 4.02 26.11 -6.80
C THR A 2 5.23 26.31 -7.72
N VAL A 3 5.21 27.34 -8.56
CA VAL A 3 6.27 27.64 -9.57
C VAL A 3 7.66 27.86 -8.94
N SER A 4 7.69 28.27 -7.66
CA SER A 4 8.93 28.51 -6.90
C SER A 4 9.68 27.22 -6.52
N SER A 5 8.99 26.11 -6.28
CA SER A 5 9.64 24.83 -5.91
C SER A 5 10.26 24.12 -7.12
N ARG A 6 9.69 24.33 -8.32
CA ARG A 6 10.20 23.78 -9.58
C ARG A 6 11.59 24.31 -9.95
N HIS A 7 11.86 25.58 -9.66
CA HIS A 7 13.17 26.19 -9.93
C HIS A 7 14.27 25.66 -8.99
N GLY A 8 13.93 25.37 -7.73
CA GLY A 8 14.87 24.78 -6.77
C GLY A 8 15.31 23.37 -7.17
N ALA A 9 14.36 22.49 -7.46
CA ALA A 9 14.64 21.12 -7.88
C ALA A 9 15.41 21.05 -9.21
N ALA A 10 15.11 21.92 -10.18
CA ALA A 10 15.85 22.00 -11.43
C ALA A 10 17.31 22.46 -11.22
N SER A 11 17.55 23.39 -10.29
CA SER A 11 18.90 23.84 -9.95
C SER A 11 19.71 22.75 -9.25
N GLU A 12 19.10 21.99 -8.35
CA GLU A 12 19.74 20.88 -7.67
C GLU A 12 20.11 19.75 -8.63
N LEU A 13 19.19 19.38 -9.53
CA LEU A 13 19.45 18.43 -10.60
C LEU A 13 20.60 18.89 -11.51
N ALA A 14 20.64 20.17 -11.87
CA ALA A 14 21.72 20.72 -12.68
C ALA A 14 23.08 20.66 -11.97
N THR A 15 23.12 20.79 -10.64
CA THR A 15 24.34 20.60 -9.84
C THR A 15 24.78 19.12 -9.87
N LEU A 16 23.87 18.18 -9.63
CA LEU A 16 24.16 16.74 -9.67
C LEU A 16 24.73 16.30 -11.03
N ILE A 17 24.14 16.79 -12.13
CA ILE A 17 24.63 16.48 -13.48
C ILE A 17 26.03 17.05 -13.71
N LYS A 18 26.35 18.24 -13.17
CA LYS A 18 27.68 18.86 -13.33
C LYS A 18 28.76 18.19 -12.48
N GLU A 19 28.40 17.63 -11.34
CA GLU A 19 29.33 16.98 -10.41
C GLU A 19 29.59 15.51 -10.76
N ALA A 20 28.67 14.86 -11.46
CA ALA A 20 28.81 13.49 -11.93
C ALA A 20 29.88 13.37 -13.03
N GLY A 21 30.73 12.33 -12.95
CA GLY A 21 31.72 12.01 -13.98
C GLY A 21 31.13 11.22 -15.15
N SER A 22 30.12 10.39 -14.90
CA SER A 22 29.30 9.72 -15.92
C SER A 22 27.82 9.82 -15.56
N VAL A 23 27.00 10.18 -16.56
CA VAL A 23 25.54 10.30 -16.43
C VAL A 23 24.89 9.45 -17.51
N VAL A 24 23.91 8.63 -17.13
CA VAL A 24 23.10 7.83 -18.07
C VAL A 24 21.63 8.13 -17.84
N ALA A 25 20.85 8.24 -18.91
CA ALA A 25 19.41 8.45 -18.81
C ALA A 25 18.65 7.14 -19.07
N LEU A 26 17.66 6.84 -18.24
CA LEU A 26 16.72 5.74 -18.42
C LEU A 26 15.33 6.30 -18.71
N THR A 27 14.74 5.90 -19.83
CA THR A 27 13.44 6.40 -20.28
C THR A 27 12.48 5.27 -20.66
N GLY A 28 11.17 5.57 -20.66
CA GLY A 28 10.13 4.64 -21.08
C GLY A 28 8.90 5.36 -21.65
N ALA A 29 7.81 4.63 -21.88
CA ALA A 29 6.70 5.07 -22.73
C ALA A 29 6.11 6.43 -22.32
N GLY A 30 6.15 6.76 -21.03
CA GLY A 30 5.66 8.02 -20.48
C GLY A 30 6.30 9.27 -21.12
N ILE A 31 7.59 9.22 -21.49
CA ILE A 31 8.29 10.38 -22.07
C ILE A 31 7.72 10.77 -23.44
N SER A 32 7.13 9.83 -24.17
CA SER A 32 6.57 10.01 -25.52
C SER A 32 5.09 10.42 -25.52
N VAL A 33 4.43 10.41 -24.36
CA VAL A 33 3.01 10.81 -24.22
C VAL A 33 2.76 12.24 -24.70
N PRO A 34 3.56 13.26 -24.32
CA PRO A 34 3.41 14.62 -24.84
C PRO A 34 3.62 14.73 -26.36
N SER A 35 4.33 13.78 -26.98
CA SER A 35 4.49 13.67 -28.43
C SER A 35 3.29 13.04 -29.13
N GLY A 36 2.21 12.73 -28.39
CA GLY A 36 0.99 12.14 -28.94
C GLY A 36 1.10 10.65 -29.23
N ILE A 37 2.06 9.95 -28.61
CA ILE A 37 2.14 8.49 -28.58
C ILE A 37 1.45 8.02 -27.29
N PRO A 38 0.33 7.28 -27.36
CA PRO A 38 -0.32 6.79 -26.15
C PRO A 38 0.62 5.84 -25.42
N ASP A 39 0.64 5.92 -24.09
CA ASP A 39 1.29 4.88 -23.30
C ASP A 39 0.46 3.58 -23.32
N PHE A 40 0.94 2.60 -22.58
CA PHE A 40 0.35 1.27 -22.59
C PHE A 40 -0.86 1.10 -21.65
N ARG A 41 -0.93 1.85 -20.55
CA ARG A 41 -1.75 1.49 -19.37
C ARG A 41 -2.63 2.60 -18.83
N THR A 42 -2.52 3.84 -19.32
CA THR A 42 -3.32 4.97 -18.84
C THR A 42 -4.80 4.76 -19.15
N PRO A 43 -5.70 4.87 -18.16
CA PRO A 43 -7.14 4.73 -18.38
C PRO A 43 -7.68 5.66 -19.49
N ALA A 44 -8.64 5.19 -20.29
CA ALA A 44 -9.25 5.84 -21.46
C ALA A 44 -8.33 6.08 -22.69
N LYS A 45 -6.99 6.03 -22.53
CA LYS A 45 -6.02 6.43 -23.56
C LYS A 45 -4.97 5.36 -23.89
N GLY A 46 -4.76 4.40 -22.99
CA GLY A 46 -3.71 3.40 -23.07
C GLY A 46 -3.96 2.35 -24.14
N LEU A 47 -2.88 1.85 -24.75
CA LEU A 47 -2.96 0.89 -25.86
C LEU A 47 -3.70 -0.41 -25.50
N TRP A 48 -3.56 -0.89 -24.25
CA TRP A 48 -4.06 -2.20 -23.80
C TRP A 48 -5.47 -2.17 -23.22
N GLU A 49 -6.08 -1.01 -23.04
CA GLU A 49 -7.44 -0.92 -22.49
C GLU A 49 -8.48 -1.56 -23.42
N LYS A 50 -8.23 -1.53 -24.73
CA LYS A 50 -9.21 -1.95 -25.75
C LYS A 50 -8.90 -3.32 -26.36
N VAL A 51 -7.74 -3.90 -26.04
CA VAL A 51 -7.23 -5.14 -26.65
C VAL A 51 -6.32 -5.87 -25.66
N ASP A 52 -6.52 -7.18 -25.51
CA ASP A 52 -5.63 -8.05 -24.75
C ASP A 52 -4.23 -8.09 -25.40
N PRO A 53 -3.17 -7.63 -24.71
CA PRO A 53 -1.80 -7.64 -25.24
C PRO A 53 -1.32 -9.04 -25.61
N MET A 54 -1.79 -10.11 -24.96
CA MET A 54 -1.37 -11.47 -25.28
C MET A 54 -1.92 -11.97 -26.61
N GLU A 55 -2.99 -11.34 -27.12
CA GLU A 55 -3.58 -11.66 -28.41
C GLU A 55 -2.96 -10.90 -29.59
N VAL A 56 -2.30 -9.77 -29.33
CA VAL A 56 -1.74 -8.91 -30.39
C VAL A 56 -0.26 -8.66 -30.27
N ALA A 57 0.35 -8.83 -29.10
CA ALA A 57 1.73 -8.46 -28.81
C ALA A 57 2.59 -9.63 -28.28
N HIS A 58 2.13 -10.89 -28.41
CA HIS A 58 2.90 -12.09 -28.08
C HIS A 58 3.44 -12.79 -29.33
N ILE A 59 4.62 -13.40 -29.24
CA ILE A 59 5.26 -14.08 -30.38
C ILE A 59 4.42 -15.24 -30.95
N ASP A 60 3.84 -16.04 -30.07
CA ASP A 60 2.92 -17.11 -30.49
C ASP A 60 1.66 -16.57 -31.17
N ALA A 61 1.18 -15.40 -30.77
CA ALA A 61 0.05 -14.76 -31.43
C ALA A 61 0.41 -14.31 -32.85
N PHE A 62 1.61 -13.76 -33.05
CA PHE A 62 2.15 -13.45 -34.37
C PHE A 62 2.30 -14.70 -35.26
N HIS A 63 2.83 -15.80 -34.71
CA HIS A 63 2.97 -17.04 -35.47
C HIS A 63 1.62 -17.66 -35.83
N ARG A 64 0.66 -17.63 -34.90
CA ARG A 64 -0.69 -18.16 -35.09
C ARG A 64 -1.52 -17.31 -36.07
N ASP A 65 -1.50 -16.00 -35.93
CA ASP A 65 -2.31 -15.07 -36.73
C ASP A 65 -1.59 -13.74 -36.98
N ALA A 66 -0.66 -13.76 -37.94
CA ALA A 66 0.09 -12.57 -38.36
C ALA A 66 -0.82 -11.49 -38.98
N ARG A 67 -1.99 -11.87 -39.50
CA ARG A 67 -2.94 -10.94 -40.09
C ARG A 67 -3.59 -10.07 -39.02
N ARG A 68 -3.99 -10.67 -37.89
CA ARG A 68 -4.49 -9.92 -36.72
C ARG A 68 -3.43 -9.00 -36.15
N PHE A 69 -2.19 -9.46 -36.04
CA PHE A 69 -1.04 -8.65 -35.61
C PHE A 69 -0.88 -7.40 -36.49
N TRP A 70 -0.76 -7.59 -37.81
CA TRP A 70 -0.53 -6.47 -38.73
C TRP A 70 -1.74 -5.54 -38.85
N ARG A 71 -2.97 -6.03 -38.72
CA ARG A 71 -4.17 -5.19 -38.62
C ARG A 71 -4.12 -4.24 -37.42
N PHE A 72 -3.54 -4.68 -36.31
CA PHE A 72 -3.37 -3.87 -35.12
C PHE A 72 -2.20 -2.89 -35.24
N TYR A 73 -1.02 -3.35 -35.66
CA TYR A 73 0.19 -2.53 -35.63
C TYR A 73 0.42 -1.65 -36.86
N ARG A 74 -0.04 -2.04 -38.05
CA ARG A 74 0.23 -1.29 -39.28
C ARG A 74 -0.25 0.17 -39.24
N PRO A 75 -1.48 0.49 -38.80
CA PRO A 75 -1.92 1.88 -38.70
C PRO A 75 -1.07 2.68 -37.70
N ARG A 76 -0.71 2.05 -36.57
CA ARG A 76 0.07 2.68 -35.49
C ARG A 76 1.50 2.99 -35.94
N PHE A 77 2.13 2.08 -36.68
CA PHE A 77 3.46 2.30 -37.23
C PHE A 77 3.48 3.40 -38.29
N ALA A 78 2.44 3.47 -39.14
CA ALA A 78 2.31 4.56 -40.10
C ALA A 78 2.18 5.93 -39.40
N GLU A 79 1.51 5.99 -38.25
CA GLU A 79 1.37 7.22 -37.46
C GLU A 79 2.66 7.66 -36.75
N LEU A 80 3.63 6.75 -36.50
CA LEU A 80 4.86 7.07 -35.76
C LEU A 80 5.82 7.98 -36.53
N ASP A 81 5.80 7.94 -37.85
CA ASP A 81 6.66 8.80 -38.67
C ASP A 81 6.29 10.29 -38.51
N GLU A 82 4.99 10.57 -38.35
CA GLU A 82 4.45 11.92 -38.15
C GLU A 82 4.66 12.45 -36.71
N LYS A 83 5.13 11.62 -35.78
CA LYS A 83 5.38 12.04 -34.39
C LYS A 83 6.73 12.75 -34.29
N HIS A 84 6.72 13.85 -33.56
CA HIS A 84 7.90 14.68 -33.30
C HIS A 84 8.37 14.55 -31.84
N PRO A 85 9.68 14.68 -31.59
CA PRO A 85 10.20 14.80 -30.23
C PRO A 85 9.54 15.95 -29.47
N ASN A 86 9.51 15.84 -28.15
CA ASN A 86 9.06 16.91 -27.27
C ASN A 86 10.24 17.44 -26.43
N GLY A 87 10.00 18.50 -25.66
CA GLY A 87 11.06 19.16 -24.90
C GLY A 87 11.86 18.27 -23.93
N ALA A 88 11.32 17.13 -23.49
CA ALA A 88 12.10 16.17 -22.68
C ALA A 88 13.15 15.43 -23.53
N HIS A 89 12.81 15.06 -24.77
CA HIS A 89 13.75 14.46 -25.70
C HIS A 89 14.83 15.47 -26.11
N ASP A 90 14.41 16.70 -26.45
CA ASP A 90 15.33 17.78 -26.83
C ASP A 90 16.30 18.12 -25.70
N ALA A 91 15.84 18.08 -24.45
CA ALA A 91 16.69 18.30 -23.28
C ALA A 91 17.75 17.22 -23.11
N LEU A 92 17.40 15.93 -23.28
CA LEU A 92 18.36 14.84 -23.21
C LEU A 92 19.39 14.91 -24.34
N ALA A 93 18.94 15.19 -25.57
CA ALA A 93 19.83 15.40 -26.71
C ALA A 93 20.78 16.59 -26.49
N ALA A 94 20.31 17.68 -25.89
CA ALA A 94 21.15 18.83 -25.55
C ALA A 94 22.18 18.53 -24.45
N LEU A 95 21.82 17.72 -23.45
CA LEU A 95 22.77 17.27 -22.42
C LEU A 95 23.85 16.36 -23.02
N GLU A 96 23.47 15.47 -23.93
CA GLU A 96 24.40 14.58 -24.63
C GLU A 96 25.35 15.37 -25.54
N ALA A 97 24.82 16.28 -26.36
CA ALA A 97 25.63 17.18 -27.20
C ALA A 97 26.56 18.08 -26.37
N GLY A 98 26.17 18.39 -25.13
CA GLY A 98 26.99 19.13 -24.16
C GLY A 98 28.03 18.28 -23.42
N GLY A 99 28.12 16.97 -23.69
CA GLY A 99 29.02 16.05 -23.00
C GLY A 99 28.65 15.76 -21.54
N MET A 100 27.42 16.11 -21.13
CA MET A 100 26.89 15.91 -19.77
C MET A 100 26.05 14.64 -19.64
N LEU A 101 25.77 13.96 -20.74
CA LEU A 101 25.03 12.69 -20.78
C LEU A 101 25.80 11.73 -21.68
N GLU A 102 26.13 10.55 -21.16
CA GLU A 102 26.90 9.53 -21.88
C GLU A 102 26.03 8.71 -22.83
N ALA A 103 24.81 8.37 -22.40
CA ALA A 103 23.90 7.54 -23.17
C ALA A 103 22.44 7.67 -22.70
N VAL A 104 21.52 7.35 -23.61
CA VAL A 104 20.09 7.17 -23.32
C VAL A 104 19.72 5.70 -23.47
N VAL A 105 19.42 5.04 -22.35
CA VAL A 105 18.79 3.71 -22.33
C VAL A 105 17.28 3.91 -22.39
N THR A 106 16.62 3.27 -23.34
CA THR A 106 15.18 3.45 -23.55
C THR A 106 14.44 2.14 -23.76
N GLN A 107 13.27 2.05 -23.12
CA GLN A 107 12.28 1.00 -23.40
C GLN A 107 11.41 1.31 -24.61
N ASN A 108 11.49 2.53 -25.16
CA ASN A 108 10.70 2.95 -26.30
C ASN A 108 11.33 2.43 -27.59
N ILE A 109 10.47 2.19 -28.57
CA ILE A 109 10.82 1.70 -29.91
C ILE A 109 10.49 2.74 -31.00
N ASP A 110 10.15 3.96 -30.59
CA ASP A 110 9.52 5.00 -31.42
C ASP A 110 10.51 5.90 -32.16
N ARG A 111 11.82 5.71 -31.93
CA ARG A 111 12.93 6.48 -32.51
C ARG A 111 12.91 7.98 -32.15
N LEU A 112 12.09 8.44 -31.20
CA LEU A 112 11.98 9.87 -30.89
C LEU A 112 13.26 10.45 -30.30
N HIS A 113 14.03 9.69 -29.53
CA HIS A 113 15.35 10.12 -29.03
C HIS A 113 16.34 10.37 -30.17
N THR A 114 16.43 9.45 -31.12
CA THR A 114 17.29 9.62 -32.30
C THR A 114 16.81 10.77 -33.17
N LYS A 115 15.49 10.96 -33.33
CA LYS A 115 14.91 12.12 -34.04
C LYS A 115 15.23 13.46 -33.34
N ALA A 116 15.40 13.46 -32.02
CA ALA A 116 15.77 14.65 -31.24
C ALA A 116 17.27 14.99 -31.34
N GLY A 117 18.08 14.07 -31.84
CA GLY A 117 19.53 14.25 -32.00
C GLY A 117 20.39 13.50 -30.98
N SER A 118 19.81 12.61 -30.16
CA SER A 118 20.61 11.71 -29.33
C SER A 118 21.35 10.67 -30.18
N GLU A 119 22.65 10.51 -29.95
CA GLU A 119 23.52 9.66 -30.77
C GLU A 119 23.68 8.26 -30.17
N ARG A 120 23.86 8.16 -28.85
CA ARG A 120 24.06 6.89 -28.13
C ARG A 120 22.78 6.44 -27.44
N VAL A 121 21.83 5.95 -28.24
CA VAL A 121 20.54 5.43 -27.77
C VAL A 121 20.54 3.90 -27.76
N ILE A 122 20.26 3.32 -26.59
CA ILE A 122 20.19 1.86 -26.39
C ILE A 122 18.71 1.47 -26.24
N GLU A 123 18.13 0.94 -27.32
CA GLU A 123 16.73 0.48 -27.35
C GLU A 123 16.62 -0.97 -26.84
N VAL A 124 16.27 -1.14 -25.56
CA VAL A 124 16.29 -2.46 -24.91
C VAL A 124 15.11 -3.36 -25.29
N HIS A 125 14.05 -2.80 -25.88
CA HIS A 125 12.90 -3.55 -26.41
C HIS A 125 12.96 -3.72 -27.93
N GLY A 126 14.14 -3.62 -28.53
CA GLY A 126 14.32 -3.65 -29.97
C GLY A 126 13.92 -2.33 -30.63
N SER A 127 13.85 -2.31 -31.95
CA SER A 127 13.63 -1.09 -32.71
C SER A 127 12.60 -1.28 -33.80
N ILE A 128 11.79 -0.25 -34.04
CA ILE A 128 10.90 -0.22 -35.20
C ILE A 128 11.66 0.10 -36.50
N ALA A 129 12.92 0.52 -36.42
CA ALA A 129 13.70 0.96 -37.59
C ALA A 129 13.81 -0.12 -38.68
N THR A 130 13.77 -1.40 -38.29
CA THR A 130 13.86 -2.54 -39.19
C THR A 130 12.81 -3.61 -38.89
N SER A 131 12.56 -4.44 -39.88
CA SER A 131 11.77 -5.67 -39.77
C SER A 131 12.52 -6.82 -40.39
N SER A 132 12.58 -7.95 -39.70
CA SER A 132 13.31 -9.13 -40.16
C SER A 132 12.38 -10.29 -40.51
N CYS A 133 12.76 -11.05 -41.54
CA CYS A 133 12.12 -12.32 -41.85
C CYS A 133 12.39 -13.35 -40.75
N THR A 134 11.34 -13.97 -40.23
CA THR A 134 11.46 -14.99 -39.16
C THR A 134 12.09 -16.30 -39.63
N THR A 135 12.31 -16.47 -40.93
CA THR A 135 12.89 -17.69 -41.53
C THR A 135 14.32 -17.49 -41.98
N CYS A 136 14.56 -16.55 -42.90
CA CYS A 136 15.89 -16.34 -43.49
C CYS A 136 16.67 -15.16 -42.91
N ARG A 137 16.09 -14.42 -41.94
CA ARG A 137 16.70 -13.25 -41.27
C ARG A 137 17.04 -12.08 -42.21
N ALA A 138 16.56 -12.08 -43.45
CA ALA A 138 16.60 -10.89 -44.30
C ALA A 138 15.93 -9.71 -43.58
N SER A 139 16.64 -8.59 -43.46
CA SER A 139 16.19 -7.38 -42.76
C SER A 139 15.78 -6.31 -43.77
N TYR A 140 14.70 -5.61 -43.45
CA TYR A 140 14.07 -4.59 -44.27
C TYR A 140 13.89 -3.32 -43.43
N PRO A 141 14.30 -2.15 -43.95
CA PRO A 141 14.08 -0.88 -43.24
C PRO A 141 12.58 -0.54 -43.23
N LEU A 142 12.13 0.16 -42.19
CA LEU A 142 10.72 0.48 -41.93
C LEU A 142 10.00 1.03 -43.17
N GLU A 143 10.66 1.91 -43.91
CA GLU A 143 10.13 2.61 -45.09
C GLU A 143 9.79 1.64 -46.23
N ARG A 144 10.43 0.47 -46.27
CA ARG A 144 10.22 -0.57 -47.28
C ARG A 144 9.28 -1.69 -46.86
N VAL A 145 8.91 -1.77 -45.59
CA VAL A 145 7.99 -2.80 -45.09
C VAL A 145 6.62 -2.71 -45.76
N GLY A 146 6.20 -1.48 -46.13
CA GLY A 146 4.98 -1.23 -46.90
C GLY A 146 4.89 -2.00 -48.22
N GLU A 147 6.03 -2.29 -48.86
CA GLU A 147 6.13 -3.01 -50.14
C GLU A 147 5.95 -4.54 -49.97
N LEU A 148 6.06 -5.04 -48.74
CA LEU A 148 6.08 -6.47 -48.43
C LEU A 148 4.70 -7.05 -48.11
N PHE A 149 3.67 -6.21 -48.00
CA PHE A 149 2.32 -6.64 -47.66
C PHE A 149 1.67 -7.40 -48.81
N ASP A 150 1.24 -8.63 -48.55
CA ASP A 150 0.44 -9.43 -49.46
C ASP A 150 -1.03 -8.97 -49.49
N ILE A 151 -1.85 -9.68 -50.29
CA ILE A 151 -3.29 -9.41 -50.43
C ILE A 151 -4.07 -9.57 -49.12
N ASP A 152 -3.56 -10.35 -48.17
CA ASP A 152 -4.17 -10.57 -46.87
C ASP A 152 -3.78 -9.51 -45.84
N GLY A 153 -2.81 -8.66 -46.18
CA GLY A 153 -2.27 -7.60 -45.33
C GLY A 153 -1.20 -8.09 -44.37
N VAL A 154 -0.47 -9.15 -44.73
CA VAL A 154 0.66 -9.70 -43.98
C VAL A 154 1.97 -9.36 -44.68
N ALA A 155 2.96 -8.86 -43.94
CA ALA A 155 4.28 -8.60 -44.51
C ALA A 155 5.02 -9.94 -44.77
N THR A 156 5.42 -10.17 -46.02
CA THR A 156 6.07 -11.40 -46.49
C THR A 156 7.44 -11.11 -47.09
N CYS A 157 8.40 -11.98 -46.81
CA CYS A 157 9.79 -11.79 -47.19
C CYS A 157 9.95 -11.98 -48.70
N ALA A 158 10.58 -11.02 -49.37
CA ALA A 158 10.88 -11.09 -50.80
C ALA A 158 11.84 -12.24 -51.17
N CYS A 159 12.64 -12.74 -50.21
CA CYS A 159 13.61 -13.81 -50.44
C CYS A 159 13.03 -15.22 -50.34
N CYS A 160 12.16 -15.48 -49.35
CA CYS A 160 11.73 -16.84 -49.00
C CYS A 160 10.23 -16.96 -48.70
N LEU A 161 9.45 -15.90 -48.92
CA LEU A 161 8.02 -15.80 -48.61
C LEU A 161 7.67 -16.04 -47.13
N GLY A 162 8.66 -16.09 -46.25
CA GLY A 162 8.47 -16.20 -44.80
C GLY A 162 7.89 -14.92 -44.21
N LYS A 163 7.23 -15.03 -43.05
CA LYS A 163 6.64 -13.87 -42.36
C LYS A 163 7.73 -12.87 -41.96
N VAL A 164 7.46 -11.59 -42.16
CA VAL A 164 8.31 -10.49 -41.72
C VAL A 164 7.71 -9.89 -40.45
N LYS A 165 8.52 -9.77 -39.41
CA LYS A 165 8.16 -9.19 -38.11
C LYS A 165 9.00 -7.93 -37.88
N PRO A 166 8.44 -6.86 -37.32
CA PRO A 166 9.24 -5.75 -36.83
C PRO A 166 10.24 -6.24 -35.78
N ASP A 167 11.42 -5.64 -35.76
CA ASP A 167 12.51 -6.00 -34.84
C ASP A 167 12.29 -5.44 -33.42
N VAL A 168 11.03 -5.27 -33.04
CA VAL A 168 10.53 -4.96 -31.70
C VAL A 168 10.34 -6.26 -30.92
N VAL A 169 10.61 -6.24 -29.63
CA VAL A 169 10.47 -7.42 -28.77
C VAL A 169 9.00 -7.62 -28.40
N LEU A 170 8.44 -8.78 -28.73
CA LEU A 170 7.10 -9.20 -28.31
C LEU A 170 7.15 -9.96 -26.99
N PHE A 171 6.01 -10.05 -26.30
CA PHE A 171 5.89 -10.96 -25.16
C PHE A 171 6.22 -12.40 -25.59
N GLY A 172 7.00 -13.10 -24.75
CA GLY A 172 7.51 -14.43 -25.05
C GLY A 172 8.85 -14.45 -25.79
N GLU A 173 9.38 -13.30 -26.22
CA GLU A 173 10.74 -13.18 -26.76
C GLU A 173 11.73 -12.75 -25.67
N LEU A 174 12.99 -13.16 -25.81
CA LEU A 174 14.08 -12.63 -24.99
C LEU A 174 14.44 -11.23 -25.46
N LEU A 175 14.80 -10.36 -24.50
CA LEU A 175 15.36 -9.05 -24.80
C LEU A 175 16.70 -9.20 -25.55
N PRO A 176 17.11 -8.22 -26.38
CA PRO A 176 18.34 -8.32 -27.14
C PRO A 176 19.54 -8.32 -26.18
N GLU A 177 20.25 -9.45 -26.11
CA GLU A 177 21.31 -9.68 -25.12
C GLU A 177 22.42 -8.61 -25.20
N ALA A 178 22.81 -8.21 -26.41
CA ALA A 178 23.81 -7.17 -26.62
C ALA A 178 23.36 -5.81 -26.09
N ALA A 179 22.12 -5.39 -26.39
CA ALA A 179 21.57 -4.12 -25.90
C ALA A 179 21.41 -4.13 -24.37
N MET A 180 20.98 -5.26 -23.80
CA MET A 180 20.85 -5.42 -22.35
C MET A 180 22.21 -5.40 -21.64
N ALA A 181 23.21 -6.07 -22.20
CA ALA A 181 24.56 -6.09 -21.65
C ALA A 181 25.21 -4.69 -21.69
N GLU A 182 25.04 -3.96 -22.80
CA GLU A 182 25.53 -2.58 -22.91
C GLU A 182 24.79 -1.64 -21.94
N ALA A 183 23.46 -1.71 -21.90
CA ALA A 183 22.66 -0.92 -20.97
C ALA A 183 23.05 -1.19 -19.51
N GLN A 184 23.28 -2.45 -19.15
CA GLN A 184 23.71 -2.82 -17.80
C GLN A 184 25.11 -2.30 -17.49
N ALA A 185 26.05 -2.39 -18.43
CA ALA A 185 27.40 -1.87 -18.25
C ALA A 185 27.41 -0.35 -18.07
N LEU A 186 26.66 0.38 -18.90
CA LEU A 186 26.47 1.82 -18.80
C LEU A 186 25.87 2.22 -17.47
N CYS A 187 24.73 1.63 -17.10
CA CYS A 187 24.06 1.95 -15.85
C CYS A 187 24.88 1.58 -14.61
N ALA A 188 25.66 0.49 -14.65
CA ALA A 188 26.53 0.10 -13.53
C ALA A 188 27.78 0.98 -13.39
N GLY A 189 28.22 1.61 -14.49
CA GLY A 189 29.36 2.53 -14.50
C GLY A 189 28.99 4.00 -14.27
N ALA A 190 27.70 4.35 -14.31
CA ALA A 190 27.24 5.73 -14.15
C ALA A 190 27.34 6.20 -12.69
N ASP A 191 27.85 7.42 -12.48
CA ASP A 191 27.79 8.09 -11.19
C ASP A 191 26.39 8.62 -10.90
N LEU A 192 25.64 8.95 -11.95
CA LEU A 192 24.26 9.44 -11.88
C LEU A 192 23.37 8.79 -12.94
N LEU A 193 22.28 8.18 -12.49
CA LEU A 193 21.24 7.64 -13.37
C LEU A 193 20.00 8.56 -13.37
N LEU A 194 19.69 9.16 -14.53
CA LEU A 194 18.53 10.01 -14.74
C LEU A 194 17.32 9.18 -15.19
N CYS A 195 16.41 8.87 -14.27
CA CYS A 195 15.17 8.16 -14.59
C CYS A 195 14.06 9.14 -15.01
N VAL A 196 13.76 9.21 -16.32
CA VAL A 196 12.72 10.09 -16.86
C VAL A 196 11.43 9.31 -17.07
N VAL A 197 10.47 9.57 -16.18
CA VAL A 197 9.14 8.95 -16.19
C VAL A 197 8.05 10.00 -16.21
N ASN A 198 6.94 9.72 -16.88
CA ASN A 198 5.73 10.52 -16.71
C ASN A 198 5.08 10.08 -15.38
N LEU A 199 5.31 10.86 -14.32
CA LEU A 199 4.66 10.62 -13.04
C LEU A 199 3.21 11.04 -13.15
N ASP A 200 2.32 10.05 -13.17
CA ASP A 200 0.93 10.30 -12.83
C ASP A 200 0.89 10.87 -11.39
N PRO A 201 0.22 12.01 -11.11
CA PRO A 201 0.18 12.62 -9.79
C PRO A 201 -0.29 11.68 -8.67
N HIS A 202 -0.89 10.54 -9.02
CA HIS A 202 -1.45 9.56 -8.12
C HIS A 202 -0.41 8.72 -7.35
N HIS A 203 0.84 8.62 -7.83
CA HIS A 203 1.95 7.99 -7.06
C HIS A 203 2.70 8.99 -6.15
N ALA A 204 2.15 10.20 -5.96
CA ALA A 204 2.84 11.29 -5.29
C ALA A 204 3.05 11.08 -3.79
N GLN A 205 2.20 10.37 -3.04
CA GLN A 205 2.27 10.40 -1.57
C GLN A 205 3.59 9.86 -0.98
N GLU A 206 3.97 8.64 -1.39
CA GLU A 206 5.26 8.07 -0.96
C GLU A 206 6.40 8.92 -1.50
N THR A 207 6.26 9.43 -2.72
CA THR A 207 7.25 10.26 -3.40
C THR A 207 7.42 11.64 -2.75
N THR A 208 6.38 12.27 -2.19
CA THR A 208 6.44 13.62 -1.60
C THR A 208 7.14 13.60 -0.25
N ILE A 209 6.78 12.68 0.66
CA ILE A 209 7.54 12.52 1.92
C ILE A 209 8.98 12.07 1.60
N ARG A 210 9.17 11.22 0.57
CA ARG A 210 10.50 10.82 0.10
C ARG A 210 11.35 12.00 -0.36
N LEU A 211 10.76 12.90 -1.15
CA LEU A 211 11.43 14.05 -1.73
C LEU A 211 11.65 15.15 -0.68
N ASP A 212 10.66 15.43 0.17
CA ASP A 212 10.75 16.45 1.21
C ASP A 212 11.77 16.09 2.30
N LEU A 213 11.91 14.80 2.64
CA LEU A 213 12.81 14.33 3.70
C LEU A 213 14.05 13.58 3.20
N GLY A 214 14.22 13.42 1.88
CA GLY A 214 15.31 12.64 1.28
C GLY A 214 15.34 11.17 1.74
N ALA A 215 14.18 10.56 1.99
CA ALA A 215 14.08 9.25 2.62
C ALA A 215 14.28 8.08 1.63
N SER A 216 14.75 6.93 2.10
CA SER A 216 14.64 5.68 1.35
C SER A 216 13.23 5.07 1.46
N VAL A 217 12.88 4.14 0.57
CA VAL A 217 11.60 3.39 0.66
C VAL A 217 11.52 2.63 1.99
N GLU A 218 12.62 2.00 2.42
CA GLU A 218 12.69 1.33 3.73
C GLU A 218 12.42 2.31 4.89
N GLN A 219 12.98 3.52 4.83
CA GLN A 219 12.74 4.53 5.87
C GLN A 219 11.28 5.00 5.90
N LEU A 220 10.62 5.12 4.74
CA LEU A 220 9.20 5.44 4.66
C LEU A 220 8.33 4.34 5.26
N GLU A 221 8.60 3.08 4.95
CA GLU A 221 7.91 1.94 5.58
C GLU A 221 8.06 1.97 7.10
N TRP A 222 9.25 2.33 7.60
CA TRP A 222 9.50 2.47 9.04
C TRP A 222 8.68 3.56 9.71
N THR A 223 8.24 4.61 9.00
CA THR A 223 7.34 5.62 9.59
C THR A 223 5.99 5.01 10.01
N VAL A 224 5.51 4.01 9.29
CA VAL A 224 4.27 3.28 9.62
C VAL A 224 4.57 2.14 10.58
N ASN A 225 5.61 1.36 10.31
CA ASN A 225 5.96 0.18 11.10
C ASN A 225 6.38 0.52 12.54
N ALA A 226 7.11 1.62 12.76
CA ALA A 226 7.53 2.02 14.11
C ALA A 226 6.34 2.32 15.03
N TYR A 227 5.31 2.99 14.50
CA TYR A 227 4.06 3.21 15.22
C TYR A 227 3.36 1.89 15.54
N ASN A 228 3.18 1.02 14.54
CA ASN A 228 2.48 -0.26 14.71
C ASN A 228 3.20 -1.19 15.69
N LEU A 229 4.53 -1.27 15.59
CA LEU A 229 5.38 -2.08 16.47
C LEU A 229 5.31 -1.57 17.91
N SER A 230 5.51 -0.27 18.12
CA SER A 230 5.41 0.30 19.47
C SER A 230 4.00 0.15 20.05
N PHE A 231 2.96 0.35 19.24
CA PHE A 231 1.58 0.18 19.64
C PHE A 231 1.29 -1.27 20.08
N ALA A 232 1.67 -2.25 19.24
CA ALA A 232 1.44 -3.67 19.51
C ALA A 232 2.17 -4.15 20.77
N VAL A 233 3.45 -3.76 20.92
CA VAL A 233 4.30 -4.18 22.06
C VAL A 233 3.81 -3.59 23.37
N LEU A 234 3.34 -2.33 23.37
CA LEU A 234 2.96 -1.62 24.59
C LEU A 234 1.47 -1.73 24.94
N LEU A 235 0.65 -2.38 24.12
CA LEU A 235 -0.81 -2.44 24.31
C LEU A 235 -1.19 -3.03 25.68
N ILE A 236 -0.62 -4.19 26.01
CA ILE A 236 -0.88 -4.88 27.28
C ILE A 236 -0.28 -4.07 28.45
N THR A 237 0.89 -3.47 28.24
CA THR A 237 1.54 -2.58 29.19
C THR A 237 0.69 -1.37 29.53
N GLY A 238 0.08 -0.74 28.52
CA GLY A 238 -0.79 0.41 28.70
C GLY A 238 -2.04 0.06 29.52
N ALA A 239 -2.65 -1.10 29.26
CA ALA A 239 -3.77 -1.61 30.05
C ALA A 239 -3.38 -1.82 31.52
N ALA A 240 -2.25 -2.49 31.77
CA ALA A 240 -1.75 -2.78 33.12
C ALA A 240 -1.42 -1.51 33.92
N LEU A 241 -0.78 -0.53 33.26
CA LEU A 241 -0.48 0.76 33.87
C LEU A 241 -1.77 1.51 34.25
N GLY A 242 -2.81 1.47 33.41
CA GLY A 242 -4.09 2.08 33.73
C GLY A 242 -4.81 1.39 34.89
N ASP A 243 -4.78 0.06 34.96
CA ASP A 243 -5.36 -0.66 36.10
C ASP A 243 -4.70 -0.28 37.42
N ARG A 244 -3.38 -0.07 37.44
CA ARG A 244 -2.64 0.31 38.65
C ARG A 244 -2.68 1.79 38.98
N LEU A 245 -2.30 2.65 38.03
CA LEU A 245 -2.10 4.08 38.25
C LEU A 245 -3.42 4.89 38.15
N GLY A 246 -4.48 4.26 37.63
CA GLY A 246 -5.79 4.86 37.40
C GLY A 246 -6.08 4.97 35.91
N ARG A 247 -7.18 4.33 35.48
CA ARG A 247 -7.55 4.23 34.05
C ARG A 247 -7.80 5.61 33.45
N ARG A 248 -8.43 6.53 34.19
CA ARG A 248 -8.75 7.88 33.70
C ARG A 248 -7.49 8.72 33.54
N ARG A 249 -6.59 8.69 34.54
CA ARG A 249 -5.31 9.40 34.51
C ARG A 249 -4.43 8.92 33.36
N MET A 250 -4.29 7.60 33.20
CA MET A 250 -3.46 7.03 32.14
C MET A 250 -4.06 7.21 30.75
N TYR A 251 -5.40 7.18 30.61
CA TYR A 251 -6.06 7.52 29.35
C TYR A 251 -5.79 8.98 28.95
N ALA A 252 -5.95 9.93 29.88
CA ALA A 252 -5.65 11.34 29.62
C ALA A 252 -4.16 11.57 29.32
N ALA A 253 -3.25 10.89 30.04
CA ALA A 253 -1.81 10.95 29.75
C ALA A 253 -1.49 10.40 28.36
N GLY A 254 -2.12 9.29 27.96
CA GLY A 254 -2.01 8.70 26.63
C GLY A 254 -2.47 9.66 25.53
N LEU A 255 -3.61 10.34 25.72
CA LEU A 255 -4.11 11.37 24.79
C LEU A 255 -3.13 12.53 24.62
N VAL A 256 -2.57 13.04 25.73
CA VAL A 256 -1.58 14.13 25.68
C VAL A 256 -0.30 13.66 25.00
N LEU A 257 0.21 12.47 25.35
CA LEU A 257 1.40 11.89 24.72
C LEU A 257 1.21 11.70 23.22
N PHE A 258 0.06 11.15 22.81
CA PHE A 258 -0.30 10.97 21.41
C PHE A 258 -0.37 12.31 20.66
N ALA A 259 -1.00 13.33 21.24
CA ALA A 259 -1.12 14.65 20.63
C ALA A 259 0.24 15.34 20.47
N LEU A 260 1.07 15.33 21.51
CA LEU A 260 2.41 15.92 21.47
C LEU A 260 3.32 15.18 20.48
N ALA A 261 3.27 13.85 20.46
CA ALA A 261 4.00 13.06 19.48
C ALA A 261 3.49 13.31 18.05
N SER A 262 2.18 13.52 17.87
CA SER A 262 1.61 13.92 16.57
C SER A 262 2.15 15.27 16.12
N ALA A 263 2.19 16.27 17.00
CA ALA A 263 2.82 17.56 16.69
C ALA A 263 4.32 17.39 16.33
N ALA A 264 5.04 16.51 17.03
CA ALA A 264 6.43 16.19 16.72
C ALA A 264 6.59 15.50 15.34
N CYS A 265 5.65 14.63 14.93
CA CYS A 265 5.62 14.07 13.58
C CYS A 265 5.43 15.17 12.53
N ALA A 266 4.51 16.11 12.78
CA ALA A 266 4.21 17.21 11.87
C ALA A 266 5.37 18.21 11.73
N LEU A 267 6.23 18.31 12.74
CA LEU A 267 7.39 19.20 12.80
C LEU A 267 8.72 18.47 12.55
N ALA A 268 8.67 17.21 12.09
CA ALA A 268 9.86 16.38 12.00
C ALA A 268 10.83 16.93 10.93
N PRO A 269 12.08 17.28 11.30
CA PRO A 269 13.05 17.82 10.34
C PRO A 269 13.74 16.74 9.49
N SER A 270 13.52 15.47 9.81
CA SER A 270 14.12 14.32 9.10
C SER A 270 13.27 13.07 9.29
N VAL A 271 13.45 12.08 8.40
CA VAL A 271 12.73 10.81 8.51
C VAL A 271 13.06 10.06 9.81
N GLY A 272 14.29 10.16 10.31
CA GLY A 272 14.68 9.58 11.60
C GLY A 272 13.91 10.21 12.77
N ALA A 273 13.74 11.53 12.77
CA ALA A 273 12.93 12.23 13.76
C ALA A 273 11.44 11.84 13.65
N LEU A 274 10.92 11.67 12.42
CA LEU A 274 9.57 11.21 12.17
C LEU A 274 9.37 9.78 12.71
N ILE A 275 10.28 8.85 12.44
CA ILE A 275 10.24 7.47 12.95
C ILE A 275 10.24 7.45 14.49
N ALA A 276 11.09 8.26 15.12
CA ALA A 276 11.14 8.38 16.57
C ALA A 276 9.83 8.94 17.14
N ALA A 277 9.29 10.00 16.54
CA ALA A 277 8.00 10.58 16.94
C ALA A 277 6.85 9.58 16.75
N ARG A 278 6.85 8.80 15.66
CA ARG A 278 5.87 7.73 15.38
C ARG A 278 5.94 6.60 16.40
N THR A 279 7.14 6.25 16.86
CA THR A 279 7.35 5.29 17.96
C THR A 279 6.67 5.79 19.24
N ILE A 280 6.95 7.03 19.65
CA ILE A 280 6.34 7.65 20.84
C ILE A 280 4.82 7.77 20.68
N GLN A 281 4.34 8.11 19.48
CA GLN A 281 2.92 8.19 19.17
C GLN A 281 2.23 6.83 19.34
N GLY A 282 2.87 5.74 18.92
CA GLY A 282 2.39 4.37 19.13
C GLY A 282 2.25 4.03 20.62
N ALA A 283 3.21 4.45 21.45
CA ALA A 283 3.13 4.31 22.90
C ALA A 283 1.94 5.07 23.52
N GLY A 284 1.66 6.28 23.03
CA GLY A 284 0.45 7.03 23.41
C GLY A 284 -0.84 6.29 23.03
N ALA A 285 -0.91 5.77 21.80
CA ALA A 285 -2.06 5.00 21.32
C ALA A 285 -2.31 3.73 22.15
N ALA A 286 -1.24 3.06 22.58
CA ALA A 286 -1.30 1.85 23.41
C ALA A 286 -1.91 2.09 24.80
N LEU A 287 -1.82 3.31 25.34
CA LEU A 287 -2.53 3.70 26.56
C LEU A 287 -4.02 4.00 26.29
N VAL A 288 -4.32 4.64 25.15
CA VAL A 288 -5.67 5.13 24.84
C VAL A 288 -6.63 3.97 24.56
N LEU A 289 -6.29 3.07 23.63
CA LEU A 289 -7.26 2.09 23.11
C LEU A 289 -7.82 1.12 24.18
N PRO A 290 -7.00 0.41 24.99
CA PRO A 290 -7.53 -0.53 25.97
C PRO A 290 -8.26 0.18 27.12
N LEU A 291 -7.76 1.35 27.54
CA LEU A 291 -8.35 2.11 28.64
C LEU A 291 -9.67 2.77 28.25
N ALA A 292 -9.88 3.13 26.98
CA ALA A 292 -11.17 3.61 26.48
C ALA A 292 -12.29 2.60 26.78
N LEU A 293 -12.08 1.34 26.40
CA LEU A 293 -13.06 0.28 26.57
C LEU A 293 -13.25 -0.07 28.05
N ALA A 294 -12.19 -0.04 28.85
CA ALA A 294 -12.25 -0.30 30.28
C ALA A 294 -13.01 0.81 31.06
N LEU A 295 -12.80 2.07 30.69
CA LEU A 295 -13.54 3.22 31.24
C LEU A 295 -15.01 3.18 30.83
N LEU A 296 -15.29 2.88 29.55
CA LEU A 296 -16.65 2.72 29.04
C LEU A 296 -17.40 1.62 29.80
N SER A 297 -16.79 0.44 29.93
CA SER A 297 -17.40 -0.71 30.62
C SER A 297 -17.64 -0.45 32.11
N GLY A 298 -16.80 0.37 32.74
CA GLY A 298 -16.96 0.79 34.14
C GLY A 298 -18.01 1.88 34.34
N ALA A 299 -18.26 2.71 33.33
CA ALA A 299 -19.20 3.82 33.41
C ALA A 299 -20.68 3.38 33.26
N PHE A 300 -20.93 2.22 32.64
CA PHE A 300 -22.28 1.71 32.41
C PHE A 300 -22.60 0.47 33.27
N PRO A 301 -23.85 0.36 33.77
CA PRO A 301 -24.30 -0.81 34.51
C PRO A 301 -24.36 -2.06 33.59
N PRO A 302 -24.24 -3.29 34.13
CA PRO A 302 -24.07 -4.51 33.34
C PRO A 302 -25.12 -4.74 32.24
N ASP A 303 -26.37 -4.36 32.50
CA ASP A 303 -27.51 -4.44 31.58
C ASP A 303 -27.39 -3.50 30.37
N LYS A 304 -26.64 -2.39 30.50
CA LYS A 304 -26.45 -1.38 29.43
C LYS A 304 -25.09 -1.46 28.75
N ARG A 305 -24.17 -2.31 29.23
CA ARG A 305 -22.80 -2.43 28.68
C ARG A 305 -22.79 -2.85 27.22
N GLY A 306 -23.64 -3.81 26.83
CA GLY A 306 -23.72 -4.27 25.44
C GLY A 306 -24.08 -3.15 24.47
N ALA A 307 -25.08 -2.34 24.81
CA ALA A 307 -25.48 -1.18 24.02
C ALA A 307 -24.37 -0.10 23.95
N ALA A 308 -23.69 0.17 25.07
CA ALA A 308 -22.59 1.13 25.12
C ALA A 308 -21.39 0.68 24.25
N ILE A 309 -21.01 -0.60 24.34
CA ILE A 309 -19.95 -1.20 23.52
C ILE A 309 -20.35 -1.17 22.04
N GLY A 310 -21.60 -1.49 21.71
CA GLY A 310 -22.12 -1.39 20.34
C GLY A 310 -22.00 0.03 19.77
N MET A 311 -22.37 1.05 20.55
CA MET A 311 -22.22 2.47 20.16
C MET A 311 -20.75 2.86 19.99
N PHE A 312 -19.88 2.44 20.90
CA PHE A 312 -18.44 2.67 20.81
C PHE A 312 -17.84 2.05 19.55
N SER A 313 -18.22 0.81 19.24
CA SER A 313 -17.79 0.11 18.03
C SER A 313 -18.35 0.76 16.76
N ALA A 314 -19.58 1.29 16.78
CA ALA A 314 -20.13 2.07 15.67
C ALA A 314 -19.34 3.37 15.43
N ILE A 315 -19.03 4.14 16.49
CA ILE A 315 -18.21 5.35 16.40
C ILE A 315 -16.79 5.03 15.90
N THR A 316 -16.21 3.94 16.39
CA THR A 316 -14.89 3.46 15.94
C THR A 316 -14.95 3.08 14.46
N GLY A 317 -16.01 2.41 14.03
CA GLY A 317 -16.26 2.09 12.63
C GLY A 317 -16.39 3.33 11.75
N ILE A 318 -17.09 4.38 12.22
CA ILE A 318 -17.16 5.69 11.53
C ILE A 318 -15.76 6.29 11.39
N ALA A 319 -14.95 6.26 12.46
CA ALA A 319 -13.58 6.78 12.40
C ALA A 319 -12.72 6.01 11.38
N VAL A 320 -12.85 4.68 11.33
CA VAL A 320 -12.18 3.84 10.31
C VAL A 320 -12.68 4.17 8.90
N ALA A 321 -13.99 4.41 8.73
CA ALA A 321 -14.59 4.80 7.45
C ALA A 321 -14.08 6.15 6.95
N LEU A 322 -14.02 7.14 7.86
CA LEU A 322 -13.57 8.48 7.55
C LEU A 322 -12.05 8.57 7.38
N GLY A 323 -11.28 7.62 7.92
CA GLY A 323 -9.81 7.63 7.86
C GLY A 323 -9.27 7.79 6.44
N PRO A 324 -9.57 6.87 5.50
CA PRO A 324 -9.15 6.99 4.10
C PRO A 324 -9.69 8.24 3.41
N LEU A 325 -10.91 8.68 3.73
CA LEU A 325 -11.52 9.87 3.13
C LEU A 325 -10.80 11.15 3.54
N VAL A 326 -10.60 11.35 4.85
CA VAL A 326 -9.91 12.50 5.42
C VAL A 326 -8.44 12.46 5.05
N GLY A 327 -7.80 11.29 5.13
CA GLY A 327 -6.42 11.09 4.70
C GLY A 327 -6.22 11.45 3.24
N GLY A 328 -7.07 10.94 2.34
CA GLY A 328 -7.03 11.28 0.92
C GLY A 328 -7.28 12.77 0.65
N ALA A 329 -8.25 13.37 1.33
CA ALA A 329 -8.54 14.81 1.20
C ALA A 329 -7.38 15.69 1.64
N VAL A 330 -6.69 15.34 2.75
CA VAL A 330 -5.53 16.09 3.24
C VAL A 330 -4.38 15.99 2.25
N VAL A 331 -4.12 14.79 1.74
CA VAL A 331 -3.01 14.52 0.81
C VAL A 331 -3.20 15.20 -0.54
N GLU A 332 -4.44 15.25 -1.04
CA GLU A 332 -4.73 15.91 -2.33
C GLU A 332 -4.91 17.42 -2.19
N GLY A 333 -5.37 17.90 -1.03
CA GLY A 333 -5.80 19.29 -0.84
C GLY A 333 -4.80 20.22 -0.15
N ILE A 334 -3.90 19.71 0.69
CA ILE A 334 -2.94 20.50 1.49
C ILE A 334 -1.60 19.74 1.56
N ASP A 335 -0.83 19.92 2.65
CA ASP A 335 0.45 19.27 2.91
C ASP A 335 0.28 18.06 3.85
N TRP A 336 1.14 17.06 3.75
CA TRP A 336 0.99 15.76 4.43
C TRP A 336 1.10 15.86 5.96
N GLU A 337 1.77 16.89 6.48
CA GLU A 337 1.94 17.16 7.91
C GLU A 337 0.58 17.36 8.60
N TRP A 338 -0.44 17.78 7.85
CA TRP A 338 -1.79 17.97 8.37
C TRP A 338 -2.47 16.67 8.82
N ILE A 339 -2.03 15.51 8.32
CA ILE A 339 -2.44 14.19 8.82
C ILE A 339 -2.08 14.05 10.30
N PHE A 340 -1.01 14.71 10.74
CA PHE A 340 -0.58 14.73 12.13
C PHE A 340 -1.18 15.91 12.90
N TRP A 341 -1.29 17.09 12.30
CA TRP A 341 -1.87 18.26 12.97
C TRP A 341 -3.32 18.05 13.37
N ILE A 342 -4.12 17.31 12.59
CA ILE A 342 -5.54 17.07 12.89
C ILE A 342 -5.77 16.40 14.26
N ASN A 343 -4.81 15.57 14.71
CA ASN A 343 -4.91 14.85 15.97
C ASN A 343 -4.65 15.73 17.20
N VAL A 344 -3.85 16.79 17.03
CA VAL A 344 -3.39 17.66 18.12
C VAL A 344 -4.55 18.36 18.83
N PRO A 345 -5.46 19.10 18.15
CA PRO A 345 -6.58 19.74 18.83
C PRO A 345 -7.52 18.72 19.47
N ILE A 346 -7.72 17.55 18.84
CA ILE A 346 -8.58 16.49 19.38
C ILE A 346 -8.03 15.98 20.71
N GLY A 347 -6.76 15.59 20.76
CA GLY A 347 -6.15 15.07 21.99
C GLY A 347 -6.08 16.11 23.12
N LEU A 348 -5.71 17.36 22.79
CA LEU A 348 -5.59 18.44 23.76
C LEU A 348 -6.94 18.90 24.33
N LEU A 349 -8.03 18.80 23.55
CA LEU A 349 -9.39 19.10 24.03
C LEU A 349 -10.02 17.91 24.78
N ALA A 350 -9.76 16.68 24.34
CA ALA A 350 -10.30 15.48 24.95
C ALA A 350 -9.71 15.20 26.33
N ALA A 351 -8.41 15.41 26.53
CA ALA A 351 -7.73 15.16 27.81
C ALA A 351 -8.35 15.92 29.00
N PRO A 352 -8.56 17.25 28.98
CA PRO A 352 -9.20 17.96 30.08
C PRO A 352 -10.67 17.57 30.24
N LEU A 353 -11.38 17.25 29.15
CA LEU A 353 -12.77 16.78 29.22
C LEU A 353 -12.86 15.44 29.96
N VAL A 354 -11.97 14.50 29.65
CA VAL A 354 -11.85 13.22 30.35
C VAL A 354 -11.59 13.43 31.84
N LEU A 355 -10.60 14.25 32.18
CA LEU A 355 -10.23 14.48 33.58
C LEU A 355 -11.37 15.11 34.40
N ARG A 356 -12.22 15.93 33.75
CA ARG A 356 -13.37 16.59 34.39
C ARG A 356 -14.63 15.73 34.44
N ARG A 357 -14.90 14.94 33.41
CA ARG A 357 -16.20 14.25 33.23
C ARG A 357 -16.19 12.79 33.65
N LEU A 358 -15.04 12.12 33.61
CA LEU A 358 -14.96 10.70 33.98
C LEU A 358 -14.55 10.55 35.45
N SER A 359 -15.09 9.52 36.09
CA SER A 359 -14.66 9.06 37.41
C SER A 359 -13.39 8.23 37.31
N GLU A 360 -12.57 8.26 38.37
CA GLU A 360 -11.41 7.38 38.44
C GLU A 360 -11.83 5.94 38.71
N SER A 361 -11.18 4.99 38.04
CA SER A 361 -11.34 3.56 38.30
C SER A 361 -9.99 2.87 38.22
N ARG A 362 -9.80 1.83 39.03
CA ARG A 362 -8.58 1.02 39.10
C ARG A 362 -8.93 -0.46 39.00
N GLY A 363 -7.95 -1.28 38.62
CA GLY A 363 -8.07 -2.73 38.65
C GLY A 363 -8.15 -3.25 40.09
N ALA A 364 -8.63 -4.49 40.24
CA ALA A 364 -8.77 -5.15 41.55
C ALA A 364 -7.41 -5.52 42.16
N ASP A 365 -6.43 -5.88 41.34
CA ASP A 365 -5.06 -6.23 41.74
C ASP A 365 -4.10 -5.04 41.57
N SER A 366 -3.17 -4.90 42.52
CA SER A 366 -2.37 -3.68 42.73
C SER A 366 -0.90 -3.79 42.31
N GLY A 367 -0.43 -5.02 42.04
CA GLY A 367 0.92 -5.32 41.54
C GLY A 367 1.05 -5.15 40.03
N LEU A 368 2.25 -4.75 39.58
CA LEU A 368 2.64 -4.89 38.18
C LEU A 368 3.39 -6.22 38.08
N ASP A 369 2.88 -7.15 37.27
CA ASP A 369 3.62 -8.37 36.92
C ASP A 369 4.75 -8.00 35.94
N LEU A 370 5.85 -7.45 36.45
CA LEU A 370 6.99 -7.03 35.64
C LEU A 370 7.59 -8.19 34.82
N PRO A 371 7.74 -9.43 35.36
CA PRO A 371 8.15 -10.57 34.55
C PRO A 371 7.16 -10.88 33.41
N GLY A 372 5.86 -10.94 33.71
CA GLY A 372 4.82 -11.17 32.70
C GLY A 372 4.85 -10.11 31.61
N LEU A 373 4.97 -8.85 32.02
CA LEU A 373 5.10 -7.69 31.14
C LEU A 373 6.31 -7.78 30.21
N GLY A 374 7.48 -8.14 30.74
CA GLY A 374 8.70 -8.30 29.96
C GLY A 374 8.58 -9.44 28.95
N LEU A 375 8.04 -10.58 29.36
CA LEU A 375 7.84 -11.75 28.51
C LEU A 375 6.87 -11.45 27.36
N VAL A 376 5.71 -10.84 27.66
CA VAL A 376 4.71 -10.56 26.62
C VAL A 376 5.15 -9.44 25.68
N SER A 377 5.81 -8.40 26.21
CA SER A 377 6.31 -7.28 25.38
C SER A 377 7.43 -7.74 24.46
N ALA A 378 8.42 -8.49 24.97
CA ALA A 378 9.51 -9.03 24.16
C ALA A 378 9.01 -10.11 23.17
N GLY A 379 8.04 -10.93 23.59
CA GLY A 379 7.39 -11.90 22.72
C GLY A 379 6.66 -11.25 21.55
N ALA A 380 5.82 -10.24 21.84
CA ALA A 380 5.13 -9.45 20.84
C ALA A 380 6.12 -8.71 19.91
N PHE A 381 7.20 -8.15 20.47
CA PHE A 381 8.25 -7.51 19.68
C PHE A 381 8.87 -8.47 18.67
N GLY A 382 9.28 -9.67 19.10
CA GLY A 382 9.86 -10.67 18.20
C GLY A 382 8.91 -11.10 17.08
N ILE A 383 7.64 -11.34 17.39
CA ILE A 383 6.62 -11.74 16.41
C ILE A 383 6.36 -10.62 15.39
N VAL A 384 6.13 -9.39 15.86
CA VAL A 384 5.83 -8.25 14.98
C VAL A 384 7.07 -7.84 14.18
N TRP A 385 8.26 -7.87 14.78
CA TRP A 385 9.53 -7.62 14.10
C TRP A 385 9.74 -8.60 12.94
N ALA A 386 9.53 -9.90 13.18
CA ALA A 386 9.65 -10.92 12.14
C ALA A 386 8.69 -10.65 10.97
N LEU A 387 7.43 -10.32 11.25
CA LEU A 387 6.43 -10.04 10.19
C LEU A 387 6.76 -8.78 9.39
N VAL A 388 7.26 -7.73 10.05
CA VAL A 388 7.66 -6.48 9.39
C VAL A 388 8.90 -6.71 8.52
N ARG A 389 9.90 -7.42 9.03
CA ARG A 389 11.18 -7.65 8.32
C ARG A 389 11.12 -8.78 7.31
N ALA A 390 10.08 -9.60 7.31
CA ALA A 390 9.99 -10.80 6.47
C ALA A 390 10.18 -10.53 4.98
N ASN A 391 9.60 -9.46 4.44
CA ASN A 391 9.74 -9.13 3.02
C ASN A 391 11.11 -8.53 2.68
N ALA A 392 11.70 -7.73 3.56
CA ALA A 392 12.99 -7.09 3.35
C ALA A 392 14.19 -8.01 3.60
N ALA A 393 14.18 -8.74 4.72
CA ALA A 393 15.25 -9.67 5.12
C ALA A 393 15.08 -11.08 4.55
N GLY A 394 13.88 -11.42 4.07
CA GLY A 394 13.51 -12.73 3.56
C GLY A 394 12.95 -13.66 4.65
N TRP A 395 11.88 -14.38 4.31
CA TRP A 395 11.15 -15.28 5.21
C TRP A 395 12.00 -16.40 5.83
N ALA A 396 13.05 -16.85 5.13
CA ALA A 396 13.94 -17.91 5.58
C ALA A 396 15.19 -17.39 6.31
N SER A 397 15.33 -16.07 6.49
CA SER A 397 16.50 -15.50 7.16
C SER A 397 16.54 -15.86 8.65
N LEU A 398 17.75 -15.96 9.20
CA LEU A 398 17.95 -16.22 10.62
C LEU A 398 17.35 -15.09 11.49
N GLU A 399 17.35 -13.85 11.00
CA GLU A 399 16.71 -12.71 11.65
C GLU A 399 15.21 -12.98 11.86
N VAL A 400 14.49 -13.32 10.78
CA VAL A 400 13.03 -13.49 10.78
C VAL A 400 12.65 -14.76 11.54
N LEU A 401 13.28 -15.89 11.24
CA LEU A 401 12.99 -17.16 11.92
C LEU A 401 13.37 -17.12 13.40
N GLY A 402 14.50 -16.50 13.74
CA GLY A 402 14.95 -16.31 15.11
C GLY A 402 14.01 -15.42 15.92
N ALA A 403 13.61 -14.27 15.35
CA ALA A 403 12.66 -13.36 15.98
C ALA A 403 11.28 -14.00 16.16
N LEU A 404 10.79 -14.74 15.15
CA LEU A 404 9.49 -15.41 15.22
C LEU A 404 9.50 -16.56 16.24
N ALA A 405 10.48 -17.45 16.18
CA ALA A 405 10.60 -18.58 17.10
C ALA A 405 10.85 -18.11 18.54
N GLY A 406 11.75 -17.14 18.73
CA GLY A 406 12.02 -16.52 20.02
C GLY A 406 10.80 -15.79 20.57
N GLY A 407 10.09 -15.04 19.73
CA GLY A 407 8.86 -14.35 20.10
C GLY A 407 7.76 -15.30 20.57
N LEU A 408 7.52 -16.38 19.80
CA LEU A 408 6.56 -17.43 20.18
C LEU A 408 6.97 -18.14 21.49
N ALA A 409 8.25 -18.43 21.67
CA ALA A 409 8.76 -19.04 22.90
C ALA A 409 8.58 -18.15 24.13
N LEU A 410 8.77 -16.83 23.98
CA LEU A 410 8.55 -15.85 25.03
C LEU A 410 7.06 -15.71 25.37
N VAL A 411 6.17 -15.71 24.37
CA VAL A 411 4.71 -15.74 24.60
C VAL A 411 4.29 -17.04 25.30
N ALA A 412 4.83 -18.19 24.91
CA ALA A 412 4.55 -19.45 25.61
C ALA A 412 5.04 -19.42 27.07
N SER A 413 6.19 -18.79 27.30
CA SER A 413 6.75 -18.58 28.64
C SER A 413 5.90 -17.61 29.47
N PHE A 414 5.35 -16.56 28.86
CA PHE A 414 4.37 -15.67 29.48
C PHE A 414 3.13 -16.45 29.93
N VAL A 415 2.56 -17.30 29.08
CA VAL A 415 1.42 -18.15 29.45
C VAL A 415 1.76 -19.10 30.60
N ALA A 416 2.96 -19.70 30.59
CA ALA A 416 3.41 -20.57 31.68
C ALA A 416 3.61 -19.81 33.00
N TRP A 417 4.10 -18.57 32.92
CA TRP A 417 4.30 -17.67 34.05
C TRP A 417 2.97 -17.22 34.68
N GLU A 418 2.04 -16.73 33.86
CA GLU A 418 0.70 -16.27 34.28
C GLU A 418 -0.12 -17.37 34.96
N ARG A 419 0.15 -18.65 34.67
CA ARG A 419 -0.49 -19.78 35.37
C ARG A 419 -0.03 -19.94 36.82
N ARG A 420 1.11 -19.33 37.20
CA ARG A 420 1.73 -19.44 38.52
C ARG A 420 1.85 -18.08 39.23
N ALA A 421 1.69 -16.98 38.51
CA ALA A 421 1.75 -15.63 39.06
C ALA A 421 0.70 -15.44 40.16
N ARG A 422 1.06 -14.68 41.20
CA ARG A 422 0.17 -14.39 42.34
C ARG A 422 -0.96 -13.43 41.95
N GLU A 423 -0.63 -12.42 41.16
CA GLU A 423 -1.53 -11.40 40.62
C GLU A 423 -1.35 -11.39 39.08
N PRO A 424 -1.94 -12.37 38.36
CA PRO A 424 -1.77 -12.52 36.91
C PRO A 424 -2.42 -11.35 36.16
N MET A 425 -1.72 -10.81 35.16
CA MET A 425 -2.27 -9.77 34.28
C MET A 425 -3.43 -10.29 33.43
N LEU A 426 -3.34 -11.56 33.02
CA LEU A 426 -4.34 -12.23 32.23
C LEU A 426 -4.63 -13.59 32.87
N PRO A 427 -5.72 -13.71 33.65
CA PRO A 427 -6.10 -14.98 34.25
C PRO A 427 -6.36 -16.04 33.17
N ILE A 428 -5.37 -16.89 32.87
CA ILE A 428 -5.40 -17.89 31.78
C ILE A 428 -6.58 -18.85 31.92
N ARG A 429 -7.13 -19.00 33.13
CA ARG A 429 -8.36 -19.76 33.40
C ARG A 429 -9.56 -19.30 32.56
N PHE A 430 -9.63 -18.04 32.14
CA PHE A 430 -10.71 -17.55 31.29
C PHE A 430 -10.76 -18.27 29.94
N PHE A 431 -9.62 -18.72 29.40
CA PHE A 431 -9.59 -19.52 28.17
C PHE A 431 -10.20 -20.92 28.33
N ARG A 432 -10.52 -21.38 29.54
CA ARG A 432 -11.33 -22.59 29.75
C ARG A 432 -12.79 -22.36 29.36
N SER A 433 -13.27 -21.11 29.40
CA SER A 433 -14.58 -20.72 28.88
C SER A 433 -14.52 -20.75 27.36
N ARG A 434 -15.32 -21.63 26.74
CA ARG A 434 -15.46 -21.72 25.28
C ARG A 434 -15.91 -20.39 24.68
N ALA A 435 -16.77 -19.64 25.38
CA ALA A 435 -17.23 -18.33 24.94
C ALA A 435 -16.08 -17.31 24.88
N PHE A 436 -15.24 -17.28 25.91
CA PHE A 436 -14.08 -16.38 25.96
C PHE A 436 -13.04 -16.74 24.88
N ALA A 437 -12.69 -18.02 24.75
CA ALA A 437 -11.71 -18.47 23.75
C ALA A 437 -12.21 -18.24 22.31
N ALA A 438 -13.46 -18.61 22.03
CA ALA A 438 -14.06 -18.41 20.71
C ALA A 438 -14.26 -16.92 20.38
N GLY A 439 -14.63 -16.08 21.37
CA GLY A 439 -14.77 -14.64 21.20
C GLY A 439 -13.44 -13.97 20.84
N ASN A 440 -12.34 -14.31 21.52
CA ASN A 440 -11.00 -13.82 21.18
C ASN A 440 -10.56 -14.28 19.78
N GLY A 441 -10.78 -15.56 19.43
CA GLY A 441 -10.50 -16.07 18.09
C GLY A 441 -11.32 -15.35 17.01
N ALA A 442 -12.60 -15.10 17.26
CA ALA A 442 -13.45 -14.36 16.35
C ALA A 442 -13.00 -12.90 16.16
N ILE A 443 -12.60 -12.22 17.24
CA ILE A 443 -12.02 -10.87 17.15
C ILE A 443 -10.78 -10.89 16.26
N PHE A 444 -9.86 -11.85 16.46
CA PHE A 444 -8.67 -11.98 15.63
C PHE A 444 -9.03 -12.16 14.14
N PHE A 445 -9.91 -13.12 13.82
CA PHE A 445 -10.34 -13.38 12.44
C PHE A 445 -11.24 -12.30 11.84
N THR A 446 -11.74 -11.36 12.64
CA THR A 446 -12.47 -10.19 12.14
C THR A 446 -11.49 -9.05 11.85
N ILE A 447 -10.62 -8.71 12.81
CA ILE A 447 -9.78 -7.52 12.79
C ILE A 447 -8.53 -7.70 11.92
N ALA A 448 -7.87 -8.86 11.96
CA ALA A 448 -6.67 -9.11 11.16
C ALA A 448 -6.91 -8.94 9.65
N PRO A 449 -7.90 -9.63 9.03
CA PRO A 449 -8.22 -9.40 7.63
C PRO A 449 -8.80 -8.01 7.37
N LEU A 450 -9.56 -7.40 8.29
CA LEU A 450 -10.05 -6.03 8.10
C LEU A 450 -8.89 -5.04 7.84
N PHE A 451 -7.88 -5.01 8.73
CA PHE A 451 -6.75 -4.09 8.54
C PHE A 451 -5.89 -4.44 7.32
N ALA A 452 -5.65 -5.73 7.07
CA ALA A 452 -4.92 -6.17 5.88
C ALA A 452 -5.65 -5.76 4.59
N CYS A 453 -6.96 -5.97 4.52
CA CYS A 453 -7.79 -5.64 3.36
C CYS A 453 -7.99 -4.14 3.17
N VAL A 454 -8.09 -3.33 4.24
CA VAL A 454 -8.13 -1.86 4.10
C VAL A 454 -6.88 -1.36 3.39
N PHE A 455 -5.70 -1.87 3.79
CA PHE A 455 -4.45 -1.53 3.12
C PHE A 455 -4.39 -2.06 1.69
N LEU A 456 -4.66 -3.36 1.49
CA LEU A 456 -4.58 -4.01 0.18
C LEU A 456 -5.57 -3.43 -0.83
N PHE A 457 -6.82 -3.15 -0.42
CA PHE A 457 -7.81 -2.57 -1.32
C PHE A 457 -7.54 -1.10 -1.61
N ALA A 458 -7.03 -0.33 -0.65
CA ALA A 458 -6.57 1.02 -0.95
C ALA A 458 -5.44 0.99 -2.00
N GLN A 459 -4.47 0.08 -1.83
CA GLN A 459 -3.40 -0.12 -2.80
C GLN A 459 -3.92 -0.62 -4.15
N PHE A 460 -4.82 -1.59 -4.19
CA PHE A 460 -5.42 -2.09 -5.44
C PHE A 460 -6.16 -0.99 -6.21
N LEU A 461 -6.99 -0.20 -5.52
CA LEU A 461 -7.72 0.91 -6.13
C LEU A 461 -6.78 1.98 -6.68
N GLN A 462 -5.67 2.28 -5.99
CA GLN A 462 -4.72 3.31 -6.40
C GLN A 462 -3.72 2.81 -7.45
N THR A 463 -3.00 1.74 -7.15
CA THR A 463 -1.90 1.22 -7.99
C THR A 463 -2.36 0.40 -9.17
N THR A 464 -3.48 -0.34 -9.03
CA THR A 464 -3.98 -1.22 -10.10
C THR A 464 -5.06 -0.53 -10.93
N LEU A 465 -6.04 0.14 -10.28
CA LEU A 465 -7.14 0.81 -10.99
C LEU A 465 -6.92 2.31 -11.25
N GLY A 466 -5.82 2.88 -10.74
CA GLY A 466 -5.41 4.26 -11.03
C GLY A 466 -6.26 5.33 -10.36
N TYR A 467 -7.04 5.01 -9.32
CA TYR A 467 -7.86 6.00 -8.62
C TYR A 467 -7.01 6.90 -7.70
N GLY A 468 -7.43 8.16 -7.55
CA GLY A 468 -6.83 9.08 -6.56
C GLY A 468 -7.01 8.62 -5.11
N ALA A 469 -6.33 9.28 -4.17
CA ALA A 469 -6.39 8.95 -2.74
C ALA A 469 -7.76 9.27 -2.13
N LEU A 470 -8.32 10.45 -2.43
CA LEU A 470 -9.67 10.83 -2.04
C LEU A 470 -10.70 9.92 -2.71
N GLU A 471 -10.48 9.64 -3.99
CA GLU A 471 -11.34 8.80 -4.80
C GLU A 471 -11.40 7.36 -4.27
N THR A 472 -10.25 6.83 -3.86
CA THR A 472 -10.11 5.54 -3.17
C THR A 472 -10.85 5.54 -1.83
N GLY A 473 -10.69 6.60 -1.03
CA GLY A 473 -11.42 6.75 0.22
C GLY A 473 -12.94 6.72 0.02
N LEU A 474 -13.44 7.43 -0.99
CA LEU A 474 -14.86 7.41 -1.37
C LEU A 474 -15.30 6.01 -1.85
N ARG A 475 -14.46 5.31 -2.60
CA ARG A 475 -14.76 3.99 -3.17
C ARG A 475 -14.76 2.87 -2.15
N LEU A 476 -14.08 3.04 -1.02
CA LEU A 476 -14.14 2.12 0.12
C LEU A 476 -15.36 2.38 1.01
N MET A 477 -16.12 3.47 0.83
CA MET A 477 -17.29 3.79 1.65
C MET A 477 -18.36 2.68 1.69
N PRO A 478 -18.71 1.99 0.58
CA PRO A 478 -19.69 0.91 0.63
C PRO A 478 -19.32 -0.21 1.61
N TRP A 479 -18.02 -0.42 1.83
CA TRP A 479 -17.53 -1.38 2.81
C TRP A 479 -17.62 -0.84 4.23
N THR A 480 -17.29 0.43 4.45
CA THR A 480 -17.16 1.00 5.81
C THR A 480 -18.46 1.60 6.36
N ILE A 481 -19.37 2.05 5.49
CA ILE A 481 -20.68 2.60 5.88
C ILE A 481 -21.57 1.54 6.56
N THR A 482 -21.32 0.26 6.29
CA THR A 482 -22.03 -0.83 6.97
C THR A 482 -21.78 -0.83 8.47
N PHE A 483 -20.65 -0.30 8.97
CA PHE A 483 -20.42 -0.18 10.41
C PHE A 483 -21.44 0.72 11.10
N ILE A 484 -21.92 1.74 10.38
CA ILE A 484 -22.94 2.68 10.88
C ILE A 484 -24.31 2.02 10.84
N LEU A 485 -24.63 1.37 9.73
CA LEU A 485 -25.98 0.88 9.46
C LEU A 485 -26.27 -0.48 10.12
N VAL A 486 -25.27 -1.36 10.18
CA VAL A 486 -25.44 -2.77 10.54
C VAL A 486 -24.98 -3.05 11.98
N ALA A 487 -23.89 -2.43 12.45
CA ALA A 487 -23.34 -2.76 13.77
C ALA A 487 -24.31 -2.48 14.95
N PRO A 488 -25.07 -1.36 14.99
CA PRO A 488 -26.06 -1.13 16.04
C PRO A 488 -27.19 -2.18 16.03
N ALA A 489 -27.67 -2.54 14.85
CA ALA A 489 -28.71 -3.54 14.67
C ALA A 489 -28.22 -4.93 15.10
N ALA A 490 -26.98 -5.29 14.73
CA ALA A 490 -26.35 -6.53 15.15
C ALA A 490 -26.17 -6.60 16.67
N GLY A 491 -25.74 -5.52 17.32
CA GLY A 491 -25.64 -5.44 18.78
C GLY A 491 -26.99 -5.68 19.47
N ALA A 492 -28.04 -4.98 19.04
CA ALA A 492 -29.39 -5.15 19.60
C ALA A 492 -29.97 -6.55 19.34
N LEU A 493 -29.67 -7.15 18.19
CA LEU A 493 -30.11 -8.51 17.86
C LEU A 493 -29.35 -9.56 18.67
N ALA A 494 -28.08 -9.33 18.98
CA ALA A 494 -27.26 -10.22 19.82
C ALA A 494 -27.87 -10.39 21.22
N ASP A 495 -28.47 -9.33 21.77
CA ASP A 495 -29.17 -9.39 23.06
C ASP A 495 -30.41 -10.30 23.02
N ARG A 496 -31.01 -10.52 21.84
CA ARG A 496 -32.23 -11.33 21.66
C ARG A 496 -31.96 -12.79 21.31
N ILE A 497 -31.06 -13.05 20.36
CA ILE A 497 -30.81 -14.40 19.82
C ILE A 497 -29.45 -14.98 20.24
N GLY A 498 -28.70 -14.25 21.06
CA GLY A 498 -27.34 -14.60 21.48
C GLY A 498 -26.27 -14.17 20.46
N GLU A 499 -25.02 -14.13 20.93
CA GLU A 499 -23.88 -13.63 20.16
C GLU A 499 -23.38 -14.64 19.12
N ARG A 500 -23.51 -15.94 19.42
CA ARG A 500 -22.92 -17.02 18.63
C ARG A 500 -23.44 -17.09 17.18
N PRO A 501 -24.77 -16.99 16.91
CA PRO A 501 -25.27 -17.01 15.53
C PRO A 501 -24.76 -15.81 14.72
N LEU A 502 -24.76 -14.61 15.31
CA LEU A 502 -24.32 -13.39 14.63
C LEU A 502 -22.82 -13.36 14.38
N MET A 503 -22.03 -13.84 15.34
CA MET A 503 -20.58 -13.94 15.19
C MET A 503 -20.20 -14.94 14.09
N THR A 504 -20.80 -16.15 14.09
CA THR A 504 -20.53 -17.17 13.07
C THR A 504 -20.99 -16.70 11.68
N ALA A 505 -22.21 -16.15 11.59
CA ALA A 505 -22.72 -15.62 10.34
C ALA A 505 -21.90 -14.44 9.82
N GLY A 506 -21.51 -13.51 10.71
CA GLY A 506 -20.69 -12.36 10.38
C GLY A 506 -19.34 -12.77 9.79
N LEU A 507 -18.63 -13.70 10.44
CA LEU A 507 -17.37 -14.24 9.93
C LEU A 507 -17.53 -14.96 8.59
N ALA A 508 -18.59 -15.76 8.42
CA ALA A 508 -18.87 -16.45 7.16
C ALA A 508 -19.19 -15.47 6.02
N ILE A 509 -19.99 -14.44 6.29
CA ILE A 509 -20.35 -13.38 5.35
C ILE A 509 -19.11 -12.55 4.98
N GLN A 510 -18.26 -12.22 5.96
CA GLN A 510 -16.99 -11.54 5.72
C GLN A 510 -16.10 -12.37 4.81
N ALA A 511 -15.91 -13.66 5.13
CA ALA A 511 -15.11 -14.57 4.31
C ALA A 511 -15.66 -14.70 2.89
N ALA A 512 -16.99 -14.81 2.72
CA ALA A 512 -17.63 -14.87 1.42
C ALA A 512 -17.44 -13.59 0.59
N GLY A 513 -17.60 -12.41 1.22
CA GLY A 513 -17.37 -11.12 0.55
C GLY A 513 -15.91 -10.93 0.13
N LEU A 514 -14.96 -11.28 1.01
CA LEU A 514 -13.53 -11.22 0.69
C LEU A 514 -13.12 -12.25 -0.38
N LEU A 515 -13.67 -13.47 -0.34
CA LEU A 515 -13.44 -14.47 -1.38
C LEU A 515 -14.01 -14.00 -2.72
N TRP A 516 -15.20 -13.40 -2.72
CA TRP A 516 -15.78 -12.84 -3.93
C TRP A 516 -14.90 -11.73 -4.51
N LEU A 517 -14.40 -10.80 -3.69
CA LEU A 517 -13.40 -9.81 -4.13
C LEU A 517 -12.16 -10.48 -4.70
N ALA A 518 -11.59 -11.48 -4.03
CA ALA A 518 -10.40 -12.17 -4.49
C ALA A 518 -10.59 -12.89 -5.84
N LEU A 519 -11.80 -13.36 -6.14
CA LEU A 519 -12.13 -14.05 -7.39
C LEU A 519 -12.34 -13.10 -8.58
N ILE A 520 -12.69 -11.82 -8.32
CA ILE A 520 -12.96 -10.83 -9.36
C ILE A 520 -11.89 -9.75 -9.46
N ALA A 521 -10.94 -9.70 -8.53
CA ALA A 521 -9.88 -8.72 -8.50
C ALA A 521 -8.98 -8.88 -9.71
N ASP A 522 -9.11 -7.96 -10.66
CA ASP A 522 -8.34 -7.89 -11.90
C ASP A 522 -8.11 -6.42 -12.28
N ALA A 523 -7.08 -6.13 -13.07
CA ALA A 523 -6.78 -4.77 -13.50
C ALA A 523 -7.89 -4.13 -14.35
N GLY A 524 -8.73 -4.93 -15.03
CA GLY A 524 -9.86 -4.46 -15.83
C GLY A 524 -11.20 -4.43 -15.09
N VAL A 525 -11.25 -4.76 -13.79
CA VAL A 525 -12.53 -4.90 -13.08
C VAL A 525 -13.25 -3.55 -12.97
N ALA A 526 -14.54 -3.52 -13.33
CA ALA A 526 -15.34 -2.31 -13.17
C ALA A 526 -15.68 -2.11 -11.69
N TYR A 527 -15.55 -0.87 -11.18
CA TYR A 527 -15.86 -0.56 -9.78
C TYR A 527 -17.29 -0.97 -9.36
N SER A 528 -18.26 -0.90 -10.26
CA SER A 528 -19.63 -1.35 -10.00
C SER A 528 -19.71 -2.82 -9.59
N GLN A 529 -18.79 -3.66 -10.08
CA GLN A 529 -18.71 -5.08 -9.71
C GLN A 529 -18.14 -5.27 -8.30
N LEU A 530 -17.38 -4.30 -7.78
CA LEU A 530 -16.80 -4.33 -6.43
C LEU A 530 -17.81 -3.92 -5.34
N LEU A 531 -18.87 -3.20 -5.70
CA LEU A 531 -19.89 -2.72 -4.75
C LEU A 531 -20.54 -3.86 -3.97
N GLY A 532 -21.01 -4.88 -4.67
CA GLY A 532 -21.66 -6.05 -4.09
C GLY A 532 -20.81 -6.71 -3.00
N PRO A 533 -19.60 -7.19 -3.33
CA PRO A 533 -18.78 -7.88 -2.35
C PRO A 533 -18.20 -6.97 -1.26
N PHE A 534 -17.96 -5.67 -1.51
CA PHE A 534 -17.63 -4.72 -0.44
C PHE A 534 -18.74 -4.61 0.60
N VAL A 535 -20.00 -4.48 0.16
CA VAL A 535 -21.15 -4.44 1.06
C VAL A 535 -21.30 -5.75 1.83
N VAL A 536 -21.15 -6.90 1.15
CA VAL A 536 -21.20 -8.22 1.80
C VAL A 536 -20.11 -8.34 2.86
N ALA A 537 -18.84 -8.06 2.51
CA ALA A 537 -17.74 -8.10 3.46
C ALA A 537 -17.96 -7.16 4.66
N GLY A 538 -18.51 -5.97 4.39
CA GLY A 538 -18.83 -4.95 5.40
C GLY A 538 -19.89 -5.40 6.39
N ILE A 539 -21.00 -5.96 5.89
CA ILE A 539 -22.06 -6.55 6.71
C ILE A 539 -21.46 -7.60 7.65
N GLY A 540 -20.62 -8.48 7.11
CA GLY A 540 -19.96 -9.54 7.88
C GLY A 540 -19.15 -9.01 9.07
N VAL A 541 -18.22 -8.08 8.80
CA VAL A 541 -17.41 -7.43 9.85
C VAL A 541 -18.31 -6.70 10.86
N SER A 542 -19.31 -5.96 10.38
CA SER A 542 -20.22 -5.16 11.22
C SER A 542 -21.04 -6.02 12.19
N MET A 543 -21.39 -7.24 11.78
CA MET A 543 -22.09 -8.21 12.63
C MET A 543 -21.16 -8.89 13.63
N ALA A 544 -19.93 -9.20 13.22
CA ALA A 544 -18.99 -9.99 14.00
C ALA A 544 -18.38 -9.21 15.18
N ILE A 545 -17.94 -7.96 14.97
CA ILE A 545 -17.24 -7.15 15.99
C ILE A 545 -18.03 -7.04 17.32
N PRO A 546 -19.26 -6.49 17.35
CA PRO A 546 -19.98 -6.29 18.61
C PRO A 546 -20.34 -7.63 19.28
N SER A 547 -20.68 -8.64 18.48
CA SER A 547 -21.02 -9.98 18.97
C SER A 547 -19.82 -10.65 19.65
N ALA A 548 -18.63 -10.56 19.05
CA ALA A 548 -17.42 -11.16 19.60
C ALA A 548 -16.97 -10.45 20.88
N GLN A 549 -17.07 -9.12 20.94
CA GLN A 549 -16.79 -8.34 22.16
C GLN A 549 -17.74 -8.73 23.31
N ASN A 550 -19.05 -8.81 23.04
CA ASN A 550 -20.04 -9.22 24.04
C ASN A 550 -19.78 -10.65 24.56
N ALA A 551 -19.40 -11.58 23.67
CA ALA A 551 -19.07 -12.96 24.05
C ALA A 551 -17.86 -13.02 25.01
N VAL A 552 -16.84 -12.18 24.79
CA VAL A 552 -15.68 -12.08 25.68
C VAL A 552 -16.09 -11.52 27.04
N VAL A 553 -16.84 -10.41 27.09
CA VAL A 553 -17.26 -9.78 28.35
C VAL A 553 -18.15 -10.70 29.18
N ARG A 554 -19.14 -11.36 28.57
CA ARG A 554 -19.99 -12.34 29.27
C ARG A 554 -19.20 -13.55 29.75
N GLY A 555 -18.18 -13.98 28.99
CA GLY A 555 -17.32 -15.11 29.35
C GLY A 555 -16.45 -14.89 30.61
N ILE A 556 -16.29 -13.64 31.06
CA ILE A 556 -15.57 -13.26 32.29
C ILE A 556 -16.53 -13.14 33.49
N SER A 557 -17.84 -13.04 33.24
CA SER A 557 -18.88 -12.79 34.26
C SER A 557 -19.42 -14.08 34.90
N LEU A 558 -18.83 -15.23 34.57
CA LEU A 558 -19.11 -16.58 35.08
C LEU A 558 -17.84 -17.11 35.75
#